data_AF-A0A0P8WRG3-F1
#
_entry.id   AF-A0A0P8WRG3-F1
#
_cell.length_a   1.000
_cell.length_b   1.000
_cell.length_c   1.000
_cell.angle_alpha   90.00
_cell.angle_beta   90.00
_cell.angle_gamma   90.00
#
_symmetry.space_group_name_H-M   'P 1'
#
loop_
_entity.id
_entity.type
_entity.pdbx_description
1 polymer ?
#
loop_
_entity_poly.entity_id
_entity_poly.type
_entity_poly.pdbx_seq_one_letter_code
_entity_poly.pdbx_strand_id
1 'polypeptide(L)'
;MTKYREILRLHSLGFTQRNIMQSCGVAQKTVVRVLRRANELTITWPLDETITDAVLEGMMFPKADKDISTKRKSDFVYIHKELLKNGVGKKLLWTEYMEDCRLNGEQPLMYSQFCYYIQQDEQKRRATMHINRKPGEQVEIDWAGDPRT
;
A
#
# COMPACT_ATOMS: atom_id res chain seq x y z
N MET A 1 -4.50 8.72 -12.49
CA MET A 1 -3.32 9.44 -11.98
C MET A 1 -3.60 10.94 -12.10
N THR A 2 -3.19 11.75 -11.12
CA THR A 2 -3.47 13.20 -11.15
C THR A 2 -2.57 13.88 -12.17
N LYS A 3 -3.16 14.64 -13.11
CA LYS A 3 -2.41 15.33 -14.18
C LYS A 3 -1.87 16.68 -13.70
N TYR A 4 -0.78 16.66 -12.92
CA TYR A 4 -0.22 17.87 -12.29
C TYR A 4 0.19 18.95 -13.32
N ARG A 5 0.86 18.57 -14.42
CA ARG A 5 1.25 19.50 -15.49
C ARG A 5 0.05 20.22 -16.09
N GLU A 6 -1.03 19.49 -16.37
CA GLU A 6 -2.23 20.06 -16.99
C GLU A 6 -2.97 21.01 -16.05
N ILE A 7 -3.01 20.70 -14.74
CA ILE A 7 -3.58 21.61 -13.72
C ILE A 7 -2.82 22.94 -13.70
N LEU A 8 -1.47 22.89 -13.70
CA LEU A 8 -0.64 24.10 -13.71
C LEU A 8 -0.80 24.91 -14.99
N ARG A 9 -0.81 24.22 -16.14
CA ARG A 9 -1.02 24.85 -17.45
C ARG A 9 -2.36 25.59 -17.50
N LEU A 10 -3.46 24.92 -17.18
CA LEU A 10 -4.80 25.53 -17.23
C LEU A 10 -4.93 26.69 -16.24
N HIS A 11 -4.31 26.59 -15.06
CA HIS A 11 -4.30 27.71 -14.12
C HIS A 11 -3.53 28.92 -14.67
N SER A 12 -2.37 28.70 -15.30
CA SER A 12 -1.59 29.78 -15.92
C SER A 12 -2.31 30.47 -17.08
N LEU A 13 -3.20 29.75 -17.76
CA LEU A 13 -4.05 30.26 -18.83
C LEU A 13 -5.29 31.00 -18.30
N GLY A 14 -5.45 31.14 -16.98
CA GLY A 14 -6.54 31.89 -16.35
C GLY A 14 -7.86 31.13 -16.23
N PHE A 15 -7.88 29.81 -16.40
CA PHE A 15 -9.11 29.03 -16.21
C PHE A 15 -9.54 28.98 -14.75
N THR A 16 -10.85 29.03 -14.51
CA THR A 16 -11.40 28.88 -13.16
C THR A 16 -11.17 27.47 -12.63
N GLN A 17 -11.10 27.33 -11.31
CA GLN A 17 -10.90 26.02 -10.66
C GLN A 17 -11.97 24.99 -11.09
N ARG A 18 -13.22 25.43 -11.33
CA ARG A 18 -14.31 24.54 -11.82
C ARG A 18 -14.01 23.98 -13.21
N ASN A 19 -13.49 24.80 -14.12
CA ASN A 19 -13.14 24.36 -15.48
C ASN A 19 -11.95 23.39 -15.46
N ILE A 20 -10.98 23.64 -14.58
CA ILE A 20 -9.83 22.75 -14.36
C ILE A 20 -10.30 21.39 -13.83
N MET A 21 -11.21 21.38 -12.86
CA MET A 21 -11.78 20.14 -12.31
C MET A 21 -12.46 19.30 -13.39
N GLN A 22 -13.30 19.93 -14.22
CA GLN A 22 -14.00 19.25 -15.32
C GLN A 22 -13.03 18.71 -16.37
N SER A 23 -12.03 19.51 -16.76
CA SER A 23 -11.06 19.13 -17.80
C SER A 23 -10.10 18.03 -17.33
N CYS A 24 -9.67 18.08 -16.07
CA CYS A 24 -8.71 17.12 -15.50
C CYS A 24 -9.37 15.92 -14.81
N GLY A 25 -10.69 15.94 -14.58
CA GLY A 25 -11.42 14.88 -13.86
C GLY A 25 -11.01 14.77 -12.38
N VAL A 26 -10.68 15.88 -11.72
CA VAL A 26 -10.18 15.90 -10.34
C VAL A 26 -11.09 16.71 -9.42
N ALA A 27 -11.15 16.32 -8.14
CA ALA A 27 -11.88 17.07 -7.13
C ALA A 27 -11.26 18.45 -6.86
N GLN A 28 -12.09 19.43 -6.48
CA GLN A 28 -11.66 20.82 -6.19
C GLN A 28 -10.53 20.87 -5.16
N LYS A 29 -10.65 20.07 -4.10
CA LYS A 29 -9.64 19.95 -3.04
C LYS A 29 -8.26 19.60 -3.59
N THR A 30 -8.20 18.78 -4.63
CA THR A 30 -6.94 18.37 -5.28
C THR A 30 -6.36 19.53 -6.06
N VAL A 31 -7.18 20.26 -6.83
CA VAL A 31 -6.74 21.46 -7.58
C VAL A 31 -6.16 22.51 -6.63
N VAL A 32 -6.89 22.85 -5.57
CA VAL A 32 -6.43 23.81 -4.55
C VAL A 32 -5.13 23.36 -3.89
N ARG A 33 -5.04 22.07 -3.52
CA ARG A 33 -3.83 21.52 -2.90
C ARG A 33 -2.62 21.57 -3.83
N VAL A 34 -2.80 21.26 -5.11
CA VAL A 34 -1.74 21.31 -6.13
C VAL A 34 -1.27 22.74 -6.36
N LEU A 35 -2.20 23.68 -6.55
CA LEU A 35 -1.86 25.09 -6.79
C LEU A 35 -1.15 25.72 -5.59
N ARG A 36 -1.63 25.44 -4.37
CA ARG A 36 -0.96 25.87 -3.15
C ARG A 36 0.47 25.32 -3.07
N ARG A 37 0.63 24.02 -3.34
CA ARG A 37 1.95 23.38 -3.28
C ARG A 37 2.91 23.89 -4.36
N ALA A 38 2.40 24.17 -5.55
CA ALA A 38 3.17 24.78 -6.62
C ALA A 38 3.64 26.20 -6.23
N ASN A 39 2.80 26.98 -5.57
CA ASN A 39 3.18 28.30 -5.05
C ASN A 39 4.25 28.18 -3.94
N GLU A 40 4.09 27.24 -3.02
CA GLU A 40 5.10 26.96 -1.96
C GLU A 40 6.48 26.57 -2.56
N LEU A 41 6.48 25.85 -3.68
CA LEU A 41 7.70 25.42 -4.38
C LEU A 41 8.18 26.43 -5.45
N THR A 42 7.50 27.57 -5.59
CA THR A 42 7.76 28.58 -6.63
C THR A 42 7.80 27.97 -8.04
N ILE A 43 6.97 26.97 -8.29
CA ILE A 43 6.86 26.31 -9.58
C ILE A 43 5.85 27.09 -10.42
N THR A 44 6.33 27.68 -11.51
CA THR A 44 5.50 28.40 -12.47
C THR A 44 5.45 27.66 -13.81
N TRP A 45 4.36 27.88 -14.54
CA TRP A 45 4.27 27.48 -15.93
C TRP A 45 4.85 28.61 -16.82
N PRO A 46 5.55 28.34 -17.93
CA PRO A 46 5.89 27.03 -18.48
C PRO A 46 6.97 26.30 -17.68
N LEU A 47 6.80 24.97 -17.55
CA LEU A 47 7.79 24.09 -16.91
C LEU A 47 8.92 23.80 -17.90
N ASP A 48 10.14 23.65 -17.38
CA ASP A 48 11.30 23.19 -18.16
C ASP A 48 11.06 21.78 -18.73
N GLU A 49 11.64 21.49 -19.89
CA GLU A 49 11.52 20.20 -20.60
C GLU A 49 12.10 19.03 -19.79
N THR A 50 13.02 19.34 -18.87
CA THR A 50 13.65 18.39 -17.96
C THR A 50 12.69 17.85 -16.89
N ILE A 51 11.58 18.55 -16.61
CA ILE A 51 10.62 18.19 -15.56
C ILE A 51 9.57 17.23 -16.13
N THR A 52 9.81 15.92 -16.01
CA THR A 52 8.80 14.90 -16.34
C THR A 52 7.66 14.87 -15.31
N ASP A 53 6.52 14.27 -15.69
CA ASP A 53 5.37 14.11 -14.78
C ASP A 53 5.74 13.39 -13.47
N ALA A 54 6.62 12.39 -13.55
CA ALA A 54 7.08 11.64 -12.38
C ALA A 54 7.91 12.51 -11.41
N VAL A 55 8.78 13.35 -11.97
CA VAL A 55 9.59 14.31 -11.20
C VAL A 55 8.68 15.34 -10.52
N LEU A 56 7.67 15.84 -11.24
CA LEU A 56 6.71 16.79 -10.70
C LEU A 56 5.87 16.20 -9.56
N GLU A 57 5.42 14.95 -9.69
CA GLU A 57 4.71 14.24 -8.61
C GLU A 57 5.61 14.10 -7.37
N GLY A 58 6.86 13.67 -7.55
CA GLY A 58 7.83 13.51 -6.47
C GLY A 58 8.21 14.82 -5.77
N MET A 59 8.33 15.92 -6.51
CA MET A 59 8.60 17.25 -5.94
C MET A 59 7.39 17.80 -5.16
N MET A 60 6.18 17.70 -5.73
CA MET A 60 4.98 18.26 -5.11
C MET A 60 4.56 17.47 -3.88
N PHE A 61 4.47 16.15 -4.01
CA PHE A 61 4.05 15.24 -2.96
C PHE A 61 5.09 14.14 -2.86
N PRO A 62 6.27 14.42 -2.26
CA PRO A 62 7.22 13.37 -1.95
C PRO A 62 6.44 12.31 -1.19
N LYS A 63 6.41 11.09 -1.75
CA LYS A 63 5.97 9.94 -0.98
C LYS A 63 6.94 9.95 0.18
N ALA A 64 6.46 10.25 1.38
CA ALA A 64 7.25 10.04 2.57
C ALA A 64 7.74 8.61 2.42
N ASP A 65 9.05 8.45 2.20
CA ASP A 65 9.68 7.14 2.31
C ASP A 65 9.18 6.66 3.65
N LYS A 66 8.34 5.61 3.61
CA LYS A 66 7.73 5.07 4.82
C LYS A 66 8.91 4.88 5.73
N ASP A 67 9.01 5.72 6.77
CA ASP A 67 10.13 5.73 7.71
C ASP A 67 10.45 4.27 7.91
N ILE A 68 11.65 3.86 7.48
CA ILE A 68 12.10 2.49 7.63
C ILE A 68 12.13 2.34 9.13
N SER A 69 11.03 1.80 9.66
CA SER A 69 10.73 1.90 11.07
C SER A 69 11.93 1.26 11.76
N THR A 70 12.65 2.05 12.56
CA THR A 70 13.80 1.60 13.37
C THR A 70 13.40 0.54 14.39
N LYS A 71 12.13 0.13 14.40
CA LYS A 71 11.57 -0.93 15.21
C LYS A 71 12.01 -2.28 14.67
N ARG A 72 12.32 -3.20 15.59
CA ARG A 72 12.62 -4.59 15.26
C ARG A 72 11.48 -5.17 14.44
N LYS A 73 11.81 -5.91 13.37
CA LYS A 73 10.83 -6.77 12.71
C LYS A 73 10.79 -8.09 13.45
N SER A 74 9.60 -8.54 13.81
CA SER A 74 9.42 -9.83 14.47
C SER A 74 9.75 -10.99 13.52
N ASP A 75 10.24 -12.10 14.05
CA ASP A 75 10.45 -13.32 13.26
C ASP A 75 9.09 -13.98 12.95
N PHE A 76 8.56 -13.71 11.76
CA PHE A 76 7.27 -14.25 11.32
C PHE A 76 7.28 -15.76 11.08
N VAL A 77 8.45 -16.38 10.87
CA VAL A 77 8.55 -17.84 10.72
C VAL A 77 8.37 -18.50 12.08
N TYR A 78 9.05 -17.99 13.11
CA TYR A 78 8.88 -18.44 14.48
C TYR A 78 7.44 -18.24 14.97
N ILE A 79 6.92 -17.02 14.85
CA ILE A 79 5.55 -16.67 15.29
C ILE A 79 4.51 -17.59 14.67
N HIS A 80 4.64 -17.88 13.37
CA HIS A 80 3.70 -18.76 12.69
C HIS A 80 3.75 -20.19 13.24
N LYS A 81 4.95 -20.75 13.46
CA LYS A 81 5.12 -22.09 14.03
C LYS A 81 4.51 -22.19 15.43
N GLU A 82 4.70 -21.16 16.25
CA GLU A 82 4.15 -21.13 17.60
C GLU A 82 2.62 -20.98 17.59
N LEU A 83 2.05 -20.18 16.69
CA LEU A 83 0.60 -20.03 16.55
C LEU A 83 -0.14 -21.31 16.11
N LEU A 84 0.58 -22.31 15.58
CA LEU A 84 0.00 -23.63 15.26
C LEU A 84 -0.13 -24.53 16.50
N LYS A 85 0.49 -24.18 17.63
CA LYS A 85 0.42 -24.96 18.87
C LYS A 85 -0.84 -24.61 19.66
N ASN A 86 -1.41 -25.62 20.31
CA ASN A 86 -2.59 -25.44 21.17
C ASN A 86 -2.25 -24.53 22.36
N GLY A 87 -3.11 -23.53 22.60
CA GLY A 87 -2.97 -22.60 23.74
C GLY A 87 -2.06 -21.38 23.49
N VAL A 88 -1.40 -21.30 22.32
CA VAL A 88 -0.58 -20.13 21.97
C VAL A 88 -1.42 -19.07 21.26
N GLY A 89 -1.42 -17.85 21.80
CA GLY A 89 -2.14 -16.71 21.24
C GLY A 89 -1.22 -15.57 20.79
N LYS A 90 -1.69 -14.73 19.86
CA LYS A 90 -0.94 -13.56 19.35
C LYS A 90 -0.51 -12.60 20.46
N LYS A 91 -1.28 -12.48 21.54
CA LYS A 91 -0.95 -11.62 22.70
C LYS A 91 0.23 -12.17 23.52
N LEU A 92 0.32 -13.49 23.68
CA LEU A 92 1.43 -14.15 24.37
C LEU A 92 2.75 -13.97 23.61
N LEU A 93 2.72 -14.22 22.29
CA LEU A 93 3.89 -14.02 21.43
C LEU A 93 4.31 -12.54 21.36
N TRP A 94 3.35 -11.62 21.46
CA TRP A 94 3.68 -10.20 21.53
C TRP A 94 4.38 -9.83 22.84
N THR A 95 3.97 -10.40 23.98
CA THR A 95 4.65 -10.16 25.27
C THR A 95 6.08 -10.71 25.28
N GLU A 96 6.30 -11.91 24.73
CA GLU A 96 7.64 -12.49 24.56
C GLU A 96 8.51 -11.60 23.67
N TYR A 97 7.97 -11.19 22.53
CA TYR A 97 8.65 -10.28 21.59
C TYR A 97 9.03 -8.94 22.23
N MET A 98 8.19 -8.37 23.10
CA MET A 98 8.52 -7.15 23.83
C MET A 98 9.69 -7.35 24.81
N GLU A 99 9.71 -8.45 25.54
CA GLU A 99 10.83 -8.78 26.44
C GLU A 99 12.13 -8.96 25.67
N ASP A 100 12.10 -9.66 24.54
CA ASP A 100 13.26 -9.80 23.66
C ASP A 100 13.76 -8.45 23.14
N CYS A 101 12.86 -7.55 22.76
CA CYS A 101 13.24 -6.20 22.34
C CYS A 101 13.87 -5.41 23.49
N ARG A 102 13.32 -5.54 24.70
CA ARG A 102 13.86 -4.90 25.92
C ARG A 102 15.27 -5.39 26.22
N LEU A 103 15.54 -6.70 26.10
CA LEU A 103 16.86 -7.29 26.33
C LEU A 103 17.89 -6.84 25.28
N ASN A 104 17.46 -6.62 24.04
CA ASN A 104 18.34 -6.18 22.95
C ASN A 104 18.46 -4.65 22.82
N GLY A 105 17.75 -3.88 23.66
CA GLY A 105 17.74 -2.41 23.57
C GLY A 105 17.01 -1.85 22.35
N GLU A 106 16.12 -2.64 21.75
CA GLU A 106 15.40 -2.28 20.51
C GLU A 106 13.97 -1.82 20.81
N GLN A 107 13.42 -0.98 19.93
CA GLN A 107 12.05 -0.49 20.10
C GLN A 107 11.02 -1.52 19.58
N PRO A 108 10.10 -2.01 20.43
CA PRO A 108 9.10 -2.97 20.00
C PRO A 108 8.00 -2.33 19.15
N LEU A 109 7.34 -3.17 18.36
CA LEU A 109 6.09 -2.85 17.68
C LEU A 109 4.94 -2.81 18.69
N MET A 110 4.03 -1.85 18.51
CA MET A 110 2.75 -1.87 19.25
C MET A 110 1.91 -3.08 18.83
N TYR A 111 1.04 -3.57 19.72
CA TYR A 111 0.24 -4.77 19.48
C TYR A 111 -0.56 -4.74 18.17
N SER A 112 -1.14 -3.58 17.82
CA SER A 112 -1.86 -3.40 16.56
C SER A 112 -0.95 -3.56 15.33
N GLN A 113 0.26 -2.99 15.39
CA GLN A 113 1.27 -3.12 14.33
C GLN A 113 1.77 -4.57 14.23
N PHE A 114 2.01 -5.22 15.36
CA PHE A 114 2.41 -6.63 15.43
C PHE A 114 1.37 -7.54 14.75
N CYS A 115 0.09 -7.39 15.11
CA CYS A 115 -1.00 -8.14 14.47
C CYS A 115 -1.10 -7.85 12.97
N TYR A 116 -0.95 -6.58 12.56
CA TYR A 116 -0.99 -6.17 11.16
C TYR A 116 0.10 -6.86 10.33
N TYR A 117 1.35 -6.88 10.81
CA TYR A 117 2.43 -7.50 10.05
C TYR A 117 2.32 -9.02 9.96
N ILE A 118 1.82 -9.68 11.02
CA ILE A 118 1.52 -11.12 10.97
C ILE A 118 0.46 -11.39 9.88
N GLN A 119 -0.61 -10.59 9.82
CA GLN A 119 -1.64 -10.74 8.80
C GLN A 119 -1.10 -10.53 7.38
N GLN A 120 -0.23 -9.54 7.19
CA GLN A 120 0.42 -9.30 5.90
C GLN A 120 1.31 -10.49 5.48
N ASP A 121 2.02 -11.11 6.41
CA ASP A 121 2.83 -12.30 6.14
C ASP A 121 1.97 -13.53 5.81
N GLU A 122 0.87 -13.74 6.56
CA GLU A 122 -0.12 -14.78 6.24
C GLU A 122 -0.70 -14.61 4.82
N GLN A 123 -1.01 -13.38 4.41
CA GLN A 123 -1.54 -13.10 3.06
C GLN A 123 -0.56 -13.48 1.95
N LYS A 124 0.75 -13.24 2.12
CA LYS A 124 1.77 -13.62 1.14
C LYS A 124 1.87 -15.13 0.94
N ARG A 125 1.62 -15.90 2.01
CA ARG A 125 1.68 -17.36 2.00
C ARG A 125 0.37 -18.02 1.54
N ARG A 126 -0.73 -17.26 1.49
CA ARG A 126 -2.00 -17.73 0.91
C ARG A 126 -1.90 -17.79 -0.61
N ALA A 127 -1.32 -18.88 -1.12
CA ALA A 127 -1.44 -19.28 -2.51
C ALA A 127 -2.84 -19.89 -2.74
N THR A 128 -3.90 -19.09 -2.62
CA THR A 128 -5.26 -19.52 -2.92
C THR A 128 -5.67 -18.97 -4.28
N MET A 129 -5.69 -19.82 -5.30
CA MET A 129 -6.44 -19.54 -6.53
C MET A 129 -7.90 -19.92 -6.29
N HIS A 130 -8.70 -18.97 -5.80
CA HIS A 130 -10.13 -19.19 -5.72
C HIS A 130 -10.72 -19.15 -7.13
N ILE A 131 -11.08 -20.32 -7.65
CA ILE A 131 -11.77 -20.44 -8.94
C ILE A 131 -13.26 -20.20 -8.67
N ASN A 132 -13.76 -19.03 -9.06
CA ASN A 132 -15.19 -18.74 -9.01
C ASN A 132 -15.91 -19.66 -10.01
N ARG A 133 -16.76 -20.56 -9.52
CA ARG A 133 -17.63 -21.39 -10.36
C ARG A 133 -19.09 -21.06 -10.09
N LYS A 134 -19.82 -20.77 -11.16
CA LYS A 134 -21.28 -20.62 -11.09
C LYS A 134 -21.92 -22.02 -11.08
N PRO A 135 -22.84 -22.31 -10.15
CA PRO A 135 -23.54 -23.58 -10.13
C PRO A 135 -24.23 -23.86 -11.48
N GLY A 136 -24.03 -25.05 -12.04
CA GLY A 136 -24.66 -25.50 -13.29
C GLY A 136 -24.01 -25.00 -14.60
N GLU A 137 -22.96 -24.17 -14.54
CA GLU A 137 -22.27 -23.67 -15.75
C GLU A 137 -21.19 -24.62 -16.26
N GLN A 138 -20.58 -25.42 -15.38
CA GLN A 138 -19.56 -26.41 -15.71
C GLN A 138 -19.79 -27.70 -14.93
N VAL A 139 -19.59 -28.84 -15.60
CA VAL A 139 -19.62 -30.17 -14.99
C VAL A 139 -18.27 -30.83 -15.29
N GLU A 140 -17.58 -31.23 -14.24
CA GLU A 140 -16.33 -31.98 -14.34
C GLU A 140 -16.63 -33.44 -14.00
N ILE A 141 -16.22 -34.35 -14.90
CA ILE A 141 -16.42 -35.79 -14.74
C ILE A 141 -15.02 -36.36 -14.45
N ASP A 142 -14.83 -36.86 -13.25
CA ASP A 142 -13.63 -37.62 -12.90
C ASP A 142 -13.90 -39.11 -13.15
N TRP A 143 -12.96 -39.79 -13.84
CA TRP A 143 -13.10 -41.21 -14.16
C TRP A 143 -12.19 -42.02 -13.22
N ALA A 144 -12.79 -42.61 -12.20
CA ALA A 144 -12.11 -43.61 -11.37
C ALA A 144 -12.26 -44.99 -12.03
N GLY A 145 -11.32 -45.35 -12.92
CA GLY A 145 -11.27 -46.65 -13.56
C GLY A 145 -9.87 -47.24 -13.52
N ASP A 146 -9.79 -48.56 -13.40
CA ASP A 146 -8.53 -49.32 -13.43
C ASP A 146 -7.95 -49.27 -14.86
N PRO A 147 -6.70 -48.83 -15.07
CA PRO A 147 -6.09 -48.84 -16.40
C PRO A 147 -6.06 -50.28 -16.93
N ARG A 148 -6.65 -50.50 -18.11
CA ARG A 148 -6.59 -51.81 -18.79
C ARG A 148 -5.13 -52.22 -18.98
N THR A 149 -4.78 -53.36 -18.38
CA THR A 149 -3.62 -54.21 -18.73
C THR A 149 -3.59 -54.58 -20.19
#